data_AF-A0A7V9MYR8-F1
#
_entry.id   AF-A0A7V9MYR8-F1
#
_cell.length_a   1.000
_cell.length_b   1.000
_cell.length_c   1.000
_cell.angle_alpha   90.00
_cell.angle_beta   90.00
_cell.angle_gamma   90.00
#
_symmetry.space_group_name_H-M   'P 1'
#
loop_
_entity.id
_entity.type
_entity.pdbx_description
1 polymer ?
#
loop_
_entity_poly.entity_id
_entity_poly.type
_entity_poly.pdbx_seq_one_letter_code
_entity_poly.pdbx_strand_id
1 'polypeptide(L)' 'MTAALDALRTARSELQAALANNGGHRVKAIALIDQAIEETNAGIAASRGD' A
#
# COMPACT_ATOMS: atom_id res chain seq x y z
N MET A 1 -10.49 0.82 -8.94
CA MET A 1 -9.30 1.47 -8.37
C MET A 1 -9.47 1.90 -6.91
N THR A 2 -10.55 2.61 -6.53
CA THR A 2 -10.76 3.07 -5.13
C THR A 2 -10.76 1.93 -4.09
N ALA A 3 -11.43 0.81 -4.37
CA ALA A 3 -11.43 -0.34 -3.46
C ALA A 3 -10.05 -1.00 -3.31
N ALA A 4 -9.21 -0.97 -4.36
CA ALA A 4 -7.84 -1.48 -4.29
C ALA A 4 -6.96 -0.59 -3.42
N LEU A 5 -7.12 0.74 -3.52
CA LEU A 5 -6.44 1.70 -2.66
C LEU A 5 -6.78 1.48 -1.17
N ASP A 6 -8.05 1.23 -0.87
CA ASP A 6 -8.52 0.99 0.49
C ASP A 6 -7.93 -0.30 1.09
N ALA A 7 -7.89 -1.37 0.29
CA ALA A 7 -7.25 -2.63 0.68
C ALA A 7 -5.76 -2.45 0.98
N LEU A 8 -5.03 -1.70 0.15
CA LEU A 8 -3.61 -1.41 0.38
C LEU A 8 -3.38 -0.61 1.67
N ARG A 9 -4.22 0.39 1.95
CA ARG A 9 -4.12 1.18 3.19
C ARG A 9 -4.41 0.34 4.43
N THR A 10 -5.38 -0.56 4.34
CA THR A 10 -5.69 -1.52 5.42
C THR A 10 -4.51 -2.45 5.67
N ALA A 11 -3.98 -3.09 4.61
CA ALA A 11 -2.81 -3.98 4.73
C ALA A 11 -1.58 -3.27 5.32
N ARG A 12 -1.35 -2.01 4.96
CA ARG A 12 -0.30 -1.18 5.55
C ARG A 12 -0.49 -0.99 7.05
N SER A 13 -1.72 -0.66 7.47
CA SER A 13 -2.07 -0.47 8.88
C SER A 13 -1.85 -1.74 9.70
N GLU A 14 -2.26 -2.89 9.16
CA GLU A 14 -2.05 -4.20 9.79
C GLU A 14 -0.57 -4.52 9.99
N LEU A 15 0.27 -4.26 8.97
CA LEU A 15 1.72 -4.46 9.07
C LEU A 15 2.42 -3.45 9.99
N GLN A 16 1.85 -2.25 10.17
CA GLN A 16 2.35 -1.29 11.15
C GLN A 16 2.04 -1.72 12.58
N ALA A 17 0.84 -2.28 12.81
CA ALA A 17 0.41 -2.80 14.10
C ALA A 17 1.08 -4.14 14.47
N ALA A 18 1.64 -4.87 13.50
CA ALA A 18 2.35 -6.12 13.74
C ALA A 18 3.58 -5.91 14.66
N LEU A 19 3.51 -6.48 15.86
CA LEU A 19 4.55 -6.40 16.90
C LEU A 19 5.88 -7.05 16.48
N ALA A 20 5.81 -8.10 15.66
CA ALA A 20 6.99 -8.82 15.18
C ALA A 20 7.55 -8.15 13.93
N ASN A 21 8.80 -7.69 13.99
CA ASN A 21 9.49 -7.17 12.81
C ASN A 21 9.84 -8.27 11.77
N ASN A 22 9.48 -9.54 12.03
CA ASN A 22 9.69 -10.71 11.16
C ASN A 22 11.07 -10.74 10.47
N GLY A 23 12.13 -10.40 11.19
CA GLY A 23 13.50 -10.34 10.63
C GLY A 23 13.72 -9.26 9.57
N GLY A 24 12.94 -8.17 9.57
CA GLY A 24 13.01 -7.07 8.59
C GLY A 24 11.98 -7.16 7.45
N HIS A 25 11.31 -8.32 7.29
CA HIS A 25 10.30 -8.50 6.23
C HIS A 25 9.12 -7.56 6.36
N ARG A 26 8.73 -7.20 7.60
CA ARG A 26 7.63 -6.26 7.85
C ARG A 26 7.91 -4.89 7.23
N VAL A 27 9.12 -4.35 7.44
CA VAL A 27 9.54 -3.06 6.87
C VAL A 27 9.57 -3.14 5.35
N LYS A 28 10.09 -4.24 4.79
CA LYS A 28 10.08 -4.46 3.33
C LYS A 28 8.66 -4.53 2.77
N ALA A 29 7.75 -5.22 3.45
CA ALA A 29 6.35 -5.33 3.03
C ALA A 29 5.65 -3.96 3.06
N ILE A 30 5.88 -3.14 4.09
CA ILE A 30 5.35 -1.77 4.16
C ILE A 30 5.85 -0.94 2.96
N ALA A 31 7.16 -1.01 2.66
CA ALA A 31 7.73 -0.25 1.54
C ALA A 31 7.13 -0.66 0.18
N LEU A 32 6.86 -1.96 -0.02
CA LEU A 32 6.19 -2.45 -1.24
C LEU A 32 4.73 -1.99 -1.33
N ILE A 33 4.02 -1.94 -0.20
CA ILE A 33 2.65 -1.43 -0.17
C ILE A 33 2.60 0.07 -0.43
N ASP A 34 3.55 0.85 0.10
CA ASP A 34 3.64 2.28 -0.16
C ASP A 34 3.83 2.54 -1.68
N GLN A 35 4.70 1.79 -2.35
CA GLN A 35 4.86 1.87 -3.82
C GLN A 35 3.57 1.49 -4.56
N ALA A 36 2.87 0.44 -4.14
CA ALA A 36 1.61 0.04 -4.77
C ALA A 36 0.51 1.11 -4.62
N ILE A 37 0.50 1.83 -3.49
CA ILE A 37 -0.42 2.97 -3.26
C ILE A 37 -0.09 4.10 -4.23
N GLU A 38 1.18 4.43 -4.42
CA GLU A 38 1.63 5.46 -5.38
C GLU A 38 1.18 5.14 -6.80
N GLU A 39 1.47 3.93 -7.29
CA GLU A 39 1.07 3.48 -8.63
C GLU A 39 -0.46 3.44 -8.80
N THR A 40 -1.20 3.02 -7.77
CA THR A 40 -2.68 3.02 -7.82
C THR A 40 -3.22 4.45 -7.91
N ASN A 41 -2.63 5.38 -7.16
CA ASN A 41 -3.01 6.80 -7.24
C ASN A 41 -2.67 7.40 -8.62
N ALA A 42 -1.51 7.07 -9.18
CA ALA A 42 -1.12 7.49 -10.53
C ALA A 42 -2.11 6.94 -11.57
N GLY A 43 -2.50 5.66 -11.47
CA GLY A 43 -3.51 5.06 -12.34
C GLY A 43 -4.89 5.74 -12.23
N ILE A 44 -5.34 6.07 -11.01
CA ILE A 44 -6.58 6.84 -10.80
C ILE A 44 -6.49 8.23 -11.44
N ALA A 45 -5.35 8.91 -11.28
CA ALA A 45 -5.15 10.25 -11.82
C ALA A 45 -5.14 10.24 -13.36
N ALA A 46 -4.42 9.29 -13.97
CA ALA A 46 -4.41 9.11 -15.42
C ALA A 46 -5.83 8.82 -15.95
N SER A 47 -6.58 7.95 -15.28
CA SER A 47 -7.97 7.61 -15.66
C SER A 47 -8.95 8.80 -15.58
N ARG A 48 -8.60 9.87 -14.86
CA ARG A 48 -9.42 11.09 -14.73
C ARG A 48 -9.02 12.18 -15.71
N GLY A 49 -7.89 12.03 -16.40
CA GLY A 49 -7.36 13.00 -17.36
C GLY A 49 -7.70 12.70 -18.84
N ASP A 50 -8.28 11.54 -19.12
CA ASP A 50 -8.83 11.13 -20.43
C ASP A 50 -10.30 11.56 -20.60
#